data_AF-A0A8S2QG03-F1
#
_entry.id   AF-A0A8S2QG03-F1
#
_cell.length_a   1.000
_cell.length_b   1.000
_cell.length_c   1.000
_cell.angle_alpha   90.00
_cell.angle_beta   90.00
_cell.angle_gamma   90.00
#
_symmetry.space_group_name_H-M   'P 1'
#
loop_
_entity.id
_entity.type
_entity.pdbx_description
1 polymer ?
#
loop_
_entity_poly.entity_id
_entity_poly.type
_entity_poly.pdbx_seq_one_letter_code
_entity_poly.pdbx_strand_id
1 'polypeptide(L)'
;MPLYEQLHAYARDRLWSMYPNRFDCNGPMAVHILDDMWAQTWHDRFKHLIPYPDAPLVNIAELLLAKQCVDLYAMTPKFWARSLFIKPTDRAVVCHAGSIDMEYYDDYRIKMCAEINNDYYCTIHHEMGHIEYYMSYDKRQPFAFQDGANSKLLEIQLQYLQLIRLGFLEQTAVHRHYQINFLLRLALEKVAFLPFSYVMDKYRFLLFPNQSDRQNELNSVWWDLHIKY
;
A
#
# COMPACT_ATOMS: atom_id res chain seq x y z
N MET A 1 -15.12 -3.35 -13.65
CA MET A 1 -13.78 -2.79 -13.90
C MET A 1 -12.95 -3.88 -14.59
N PRO A 2 -12.76 -3.83 -15.93
CA PRO A 2 -12.33 -5.01 -16.70
C PRO A 2 -11.01 -5.64 -16.25
N LEU A 3 -10.03 -4.83 -15.85
CA LEU A 3 -8.74 -5.33 -15.36
C LEU A 3 -8.87 -6.04 -13.99
N TYR A 4 -9.65 -5.48 -13.07
CA TYR A 4 -9.91 -6.09 -11.76
C TYR A 4 -10.68 -7.40 -11.90
N GLU A 5 -11.67 -7.46 -12.79
CA GLU A 5 -12.45 -8.69 -13.02
C GLU A 5 -11.55 -9.85 -13.49
N GLN A 6 -10.60 -9.57 -14.40
CA GLN A 6 -9.62 -10.58 -14.83
C GLN A 6 -8.65 -10.98 -13.71
N LEU A 7 -8.15 -10.00 -12.95
CA LEU A 7 -7.27 -10.26 -11.80
C LEU A 7 -7.98 -11.09 -10.71
N HIS A 8 -9.21 -10.73 -10.38
CA HIS A 8 -10.06 -11.44 -9.41
C HIS A 8 -10.33 -12.86 -9.89
N ALA A 9 -10.74 -13.07 -11.14
CA ALA A 9 -10.98 -14.40 -11.68
C ALA A 9 -9.71 -15.28 -11.65
N TYR A 10 -8.56 -14.71 -12.02
CA TYR A 10 -7.27 -15.40 -11.96
C TYR A 10 -6.88 -15.78 -10.53
N ALA A 11 -6.94 -14.83 -9.58
CA ALA A 11 -6.61 -15.08 -8.19
C ALA A 11 -7.55 -16.12 -7.56
N ARG A 12 -8.85 -16.03 -7.86
CA ARG A 12 -9.88 -16.96 -7.39
C ARG A 12 -9.60 -18.38 -7.86
N ASP A 13 -9.31 -18.58 -9.14
CA ASP A 13 -9.02 -19.91 -9.72
C ASP A 13 -7.80 -20.58 -9.05
N ARG A 14 -6.72 -19.80 -8.87
CA ARG A 14 -5.51 -20.28 -8.19
C ARG A 14 -5.75 -20.62 -6.72
N LEU A 15 -6.47 -19.76 -5.99
CA LEU A 15 -6.80 -20.01 -4.59
C LEU A 15 -7.79 -21.17 -4.44
N TRP A 16 -8.72 -21.34 -5.38
CA TRP A 16 -9.69 -22.44 -5.35
C TRP A 16 -8.98 -23.78 -5.52
N SER A 17 -7.96 -23.82 -6.38
CA SER A 17 -7.09 -25.00 -6.54
C SER A 17 -6.35 -25.38 -5.25
N MET A 18 -6.04 -24.41 -4.38
CA MET A 18 -5.40 -24.64 -3.07
C MET A 18 -6.40 -25.04 -1.98
N TYR A 19 -7.62 -24.51 -2.05
CA TYR A 19 -8.68 -24.72 -1.07
C TYR A 19 -9.93 -25.32 -1.73
N PRO A 20 -9.84 -26.54 -2.32
CA PRO A 20 -10.93 -27.12 -3.09
C PRO A 20 -12.17 -27.31 -2.20
N ASN A 21 -13.33 -26.97 -2.75
CA ASN A 21 -14.64 -27.07 -2.10
C ASN A 21 -14.80 -26.22 -0.81
N ARG A 22 -13.91 -25.25 -0.54
CA ARG A 22 -14.04 -24.34 0.61
C ARG A 22 -14.81 -23.05 0.26
N PHE A 23 -14.91 -22.71 -1.01
CA PHE A 23 -15.70 -21.61 -1.54
C PHE A 23 -16.12 -21.88 -2.99
N ASP A 24 -17.11 -21.13 -3.48
CA ASP A 24 -17.64 -21.28 -4.84
C ASP A 24 -16.65 -20.74 -5.89
N CYS A 25 -16.33 -21.55 -6.91
CA CYS A 25 -15.46 -21.15 -8.01
C CYS A 25 -16.05 -20.06 -8.91
N ASN A 26 -17.38 -19.88 -8.85
CA ASN A 26 -18.09 -18.83 -9.59
C ASN A 26 -18.56 -17.66 -8.70
N GLY A 27 -18.44 -17.80 -7.38
CA GLY A 27 -18.89 -16.80 -6.40
C GLY A 27 -17.81 -15.80 -5.95
N PRO A 28 -18.11 -14.96 -4.95
CA PRO A 28 -17.14 -14.06 -4.33
C PRO A 28 -15.97 -14.83 -3.69
N MET A 29 -14.77 -14.25 -3.70
CA MET A 29 -13.65 -14.78 -2.91
C MET A 29 -13.88 -14.55 -1.42
N ALA A 30 -13.49 -15.52 -0.59
CA ALA A 30 -13.51 -15.32 0.84
C ALA A 30 -12.40 -14.34 1.26
N VAL A 31 -12.73 -13.27 2.01
CA VAL A 31 -11.76 -12.21 2.33
C VAL A 31 -10.58 -12.69 3.19
N HIS A 32 -10.82 -13.65 4.08
CA HIS A 32 -9.81 -14.16 5.02
C HIS A 32 -8.71 -15.02 4.38
N ILE A 33 -8.84 -15.39 3.10
CA ILE A 33 -7.83 -16.20 2.40
C ILE A 33 -6.86 -15.34 1.57
N LEU A 34 -6.86 -14.02 1.75
CA LEU A 34 -6.02 -13.09 0.98
C LEU A 34 -4.75 -12.66 1.71
N ASP A 35 -4.51 -13.17 2.93
CA ASP A 35 -3.36 -12.86 3.80
C ASP A 35 -3.22 -11.37 4.20
N ASP A 36 -4.23 -10.57 3.93
CA ASP A 36 -4.42 -9.23 4.47
C ASP A 36 -5.71 -9.18 5.32
N MET A 37 -5.66 -8.49 6.46
CA MET A 37 -6.77 -8.46 7.43
C MET A 37 -8.06 -7.86 6.84
N TRP A 38 -7.92 -6.94 5.88
CA TRP A 38 -9.03 -6.25 5.23
C TRP A 38 -9.27 -6.70 3.79
N ALA A 39 -8.47 -7.66 3.29
CA ALA A 39 -8.41 -8.02 1.88
C ALA A 39 -8.17 -6.83 0.93
N GLN A 40 -7.56 -5.74 1.42
CA GLN A 40 -7.36 -4.50 0.65
C GLN A 40 -6.25 -4.64 -0.39
N THR A 41 -5.26 -5.51 -0.13
CA THR A 41 -4.16 -5.85 -1.03
C THR A 41 -3.90 -7.34 -0.98
N TRP A 42 -3.48 -7.94 -2.08
CA TRP A 42 -3.35 -9.41 -2.22
C TRP A 42 -1.90 -9.84 -2.51
N HIS A 43 -0.93 -8.92 -2.38
CA HIS A 43 0.47 -9.18 -2.73
C HIS A 43 1.13 -10.21 -1.81
N ASP A 44 0.66 -10.38 -0.57
CA ASP A 44 1.14 -11.43 0.35
C ASP A 44 0.87 -12.84 -0.17
N ARG A 45 -0.16 -13.00 -1.01
CA ARG A 45 -0.45 -14.25 -1.73
C ARG A 45 0.37 -14.44 -3.00
N PHE A 46 1.25 -13.50 -3.37
CA PHE A 46 2.00 -13.54 -4.63
C PHE A 46 2.73 -14.86 -4.87
N LYS A 47 3.34 -15.46 -3.83
CA LYS A 47 4.03 -16.77 -3.93
C LYS A 47 3.13 -17.91 -4.43
N HIS A 48 1.83 -17.82 -4.16
CA HIS A 48 0.82 -18.80 -4.58
C HIS A 48 0.18 -18.45 -5.93
N LEU A 49 0.24 -17.17 -6.29
CA LEU A 49 -0.36 -16.63 -7.50
C LEU A 49 0.65 -16.45 -8.63
N ILE A 50 1.93 -16.78 -8.43
CA ILE A 50 3.00 -16.56 -9.41
C ILE A 50 2.78 -17.39 -10.69
N PRO A 51 2.66 -16.77 -11.88
CA PRO A 51 2.43 -17.48 -13.14
C PRO A 51 3.64 -18.27 -13.61
N TYR A 52 4.85 -17.73 -13.41
CA TYR A 52 6.10 -18.33 -13.86
C TYR A 52 7.07 -18.50 -12.69
N PRO A 53 7.00 -19.62 -11.93
CA PRO A 53 7.86 -19.86 -10.77
C PRO A 53 9.37 -19.81 -11.07
N ASP A 54 9.76 -20.21 -12.29
CA ASP A 54 11.17 -20.25 -12.74
C ASP A 54 11.77 -18.85 -13.00
N ALA A 55 10.98 -17.78 -12.86
CA ALA A 55 11.41 -16.39 -13.02
C ALA A 55 11.08 -15.56 -11.76
N PRO A 56 11.66 -15.86 -10.59
CA PRO A 56 11.33 -15.19 -9.34
C PRO A 56 11.69 -13.70 -9.37
N LEU A 57 10.94 -12.90 -8.61
CA LEU A 57 11.24 -11.48 -8.44
C LEU A 57 12.46 -11.31 -7.54
N VAL A 58 13.32 -10.33 -7.87
CA VAL A 58 14.48 -10.02 -7.05
C VAL A 58 14.04 -9.38 -5.73
N ASN A 59 14.74 -9.68 -4.63
CA ASN A 59 14.51 -9.05 -3.35
C ASN A 59 14.94 -7.57 -3.41
N ILE A 60 13.97 -6.66 -3.45
CA ILE A 60 14.19 -5.22 -3.63
C ILE A 60 14.94 -4.63 -2.42
N ALA A 61 14.73 -5.14 -1.19
CA ALA A 61 15.46 -4.69 -0.01
C ALA A 61 16.99 -4.91 -0.12
N GLU A 62 17.42 -6.00 -0.75
CA GLU A 62 18.84 -6.29 -0.99
C GLU A 62 19.45 -5.41 -2.08
N LEU A 63 18.64 -5.03 -3.09
CA LEU A 63 19.09 -4.21 -4.21
C LEU A 63 19.21 -2.72 -3.89
N LEU A 64 18.33 -2.18 -3.04
CA LEU A 64 18.29 -0.75 -2.76
C LEU A 64 19.26 -0.29 -1.67
N LEU A 65 19.89 -1.22 -0.95
CA LEU A 65 21.09 -0.92 -0.15
C LEU A 65 22.26 -0.42 -1.04
N ALA A 66 22.21 -0.66 -2.36
CA ALA A 66 23.37 -0.54 -3.23
C ALA A 66 23.46 0.75 -4.09
N LYS A 67 22.45 1.64 -4.18
CA LYS A 67 22.54 2.82 -5.08
C LYS A 67 21.86 4.10 -4.61
N GLN A 68 22.47 5.21 -5.05
CA GLN A 68 22.26 6.62 -4.69
C GLN A 68 20.80 7.08 -4.68
N CYS A 69 20.47 7.80 -3.60
CA CYS A 69 19.28 8.61 -3.46
C CYS A 69 19.18 9.63 -4.60
N VAL A 70 17.95 9.85 -5.08
CA VAL A 70 17.58 11.04 -5.88
C VAL A 70 17.96 12.29 -5.06
N ASP A 71 18.23 13.44 -5.70
CA ASP A 71 18.47 14.75 -5.04
C ASP A 71 17.24 15.19 -4.20
N LEU A 72 17.08 14.55 -3.05
CA LEU A 72 16.04 14.76 -2.05
C LEU A 72 16.67 15.39 -0.80
N TYR A 73 15.85 15.93 0.10
CA TYR A 73 16.35 16.57 1.31
C TYR A 73 16.93 15.51 2.26
N ALA A 74 18.05 15.82 2.91
CA ALA A 74 18.49 14.98 4.02
C ALA A 74 17.51 15.15 5.20
N MET A 75 17.04 14.03 5.76
CA MET A 75 16.20 14.05 6.96
C MET A 75 16.87 14.82 8.11
N THR A 76 16.09 15.60 8.86
CA THR A 76 16.63 16.51 9.89
C THR A 76 17.19 15.75 11.10
N PRO A 77 18.09 16.34 11.89
CA PRO A 77 18.54 15.73 13.15
C PRO A 77 17.37 15.46 14.12
N LYS A 78 16.35 16.33 14.13
CA LYS A 78 15.14 16.15 14.95
C LYS A 78 14.32 14.96 14.51
N PHE A 79 14.19 14.73 13.20
CA PHE A 79 13.52 13.55 12.66
C PHE A 79 14.09 12.26 13.24
N TRP A 80 15.41 12.08 13.19
CA TRP A 80 16.06 10.88 13.74
C TRP A 80 15.94 10.77 15.25
N ALA A 81 16.06 11.89 15.96
CA ALA A 81 16.04 11.91 17.42
C ALA A 81 14.63 11.71 18.02
N ARG A 82 13.56 12.07 17.29
CA ARG A 82 12.20 12.17 17.84
C ARG A 82 11.18 11.24 17.19
N SER A 83 11.50 10.61 16.07
CA SER A 83 10.62 9.63 15.42
C SER A 83 10.57 8.31 16.20
N LEU A 84 9.47 7.57 16.04
CA LEU A 84 9.29 6.23 16.57
C LEU A 84 9.31 5.22 15.42
N PHE A 85 10.41 4.48 15.30
CA PHE A 85 10.57 3.46 14.26
C PHE A 85 10.23 2.05 14.76
N ILE A 86 10.49 1.78 16.04
CA ILE A 86 10.35 0.46 16.66
C ILE A 86 9.31 0.54 17.78
N LYS A 87 8.50 -0.50 17.92
CA LYS A 87 7.51 -0.59 18.99
C LYS A 87 8.19 -0.52 20.37
N PRO A 88 7.83 0.45 21.23
CA PRO A 88 8.38 0.57 22.56
C PRO A 88 7.84 -0.54 23.47
N THR A 89 8.64 -0.97 24.45
CA THR A 89 8.26 -1.99 25.44
C THR A 89 7.71 -1.39 26.75
N ASP A 90 7.92 -0.10 26.97
CA ASP A 90 7.58 0.63 28.19
C ASP A 90 6.17 1.27 28.15
N ARG A 91 5.54 1.35 26.97
CA ARG A 91 4.24 2.03 26.81
C ARG A 91 3.42 1.49 25.64
N ALA A 92 2.11 1.70 25.72
CA ALA A 92 1.21 1.46 24.59
C ALA A 92 1.33 2.57 23.55
N VAL A 93 1.30 2.21 22.27
CA VAL A 93 1.34 3.14 21.14
C VAL A 93 0.42 2.67 20.01
N VAL A 94 -0.01 3.61 19.17
CA VAL A 94 -0.67 3.28 17.89
C VAL A 94 0.41 2.86 16.91
N CYS A 95 0.33 1.63 16.37
CA CYS A 95 1.36 1.10 15.46
C CYS A 95 1.13 1.39 13.98
N HIS A 96 -0.08 1.80 13.58
CA HIS A 96 -0.34 2.19 12.19
C HIS A 96 0.65 3.28 11.77
N ALA A 97 1.32 3.07 10.64
CA ALA A 97 2.34 3.99 10.15
C ALA A 97 1.72 5.37 9.89
N GLY A 98 2.52 6.40 10.08
CA GLY A 98 2.12 7.77 9.79
C GLY A 98 3.28 8.72 9.95
N SER A 99 3.25 9.76 9.13
CA SER A 99 4.13 10.91 9.16
C SER A 99 3.38 12.13 9.71
N ILE A 100 4.12 13.06 10.30
CA ILE A 100 3.56 14.31 10.79
C ILE A 100 4.57 15.45 10.67
N ASP A 101 4.08 16.60 10.19
CA ASP A 101 4.71 17.89 10.38
C ASP A 101 4.25 18.46 11.72
N MET A 102 5.19 18.75 12.63
CA MET A 102 4.86 19.30 13.95
C MET A 102 4.60 20.82 13.90
N GLU A 103 4.65 21.44 12.72
CA GLU A 103 4.45 22.87 12.47
C GLU A 103 5.41 23.76 13.29
N TYR A 104 6.53 23.18 13.72
CA TYR A 104 7.52 23.82 14.56
C TYR A 104 8.90 23.50 14.01
N TYR A 105 9.68 24.55 13.71
CA TYR A 105 11.08 24.53 13.26
C TYR A 105 11.61 23.12 12.94
N ASP A 106 11.64 22.76 11.65
CA ASP A 106 12.34 21.57 11.13
C ASP A 106 12.04 20.23 11.86
N ASP A 107 10.90 20.14 12.55
CA ASP A 107 10.49 18.99 13.36
C ASP A 107 9.41 18.18 12.62
N TYR A 108 9.87 17.24 11.81
CA TYR A 108 9.04 16.26 11.14
C TYR A 108 9.29 14.89 11.76
N ARG A 109 8.24 14.07 11.87
CA ARG A 109 8.36 12.79 12.57
C ARG A 109 7.60 11.70 11.85
N ILE A 110 8.11 10.49 12.00
CA ILE A 110 7.40 9.26 11.65
C ILE A 110 7.06 8.52 12.94
N LYS A 111 5.91 7.85 12.96
CA LYS A 111 5.50 6.92 14.00
C LYS A 111 4.98 5.64 13.37
N MET A 112 5.76 4.58 13.51
CA MET A 112 5.43 3.22 13.08
C MET A 112 6.00 2.18 14.04
N CYS A 113 5.58 0.93 13.88
CA CYS A 113 6.15 -0.22 14.58
C CYS A 113 6.80 -1.16 13.55
N ALA A 114 7.92 -0.71 12.97
CA ALA A 114 8.53 -1.39 11.83
C ALA A 114 9.14 -2.75 12.22
N GLU A 115 8.99 -3.71 11.33
CA GLU A 115 9.67 -5.00 11.36
C GLU A 115 10.61 -5.11 10.15
N ILE A 116 11.62 -5.98 10.24
CA ILE A 116 12.60 -6.14 9.16
C ILE A 116 11.99 -7.04 8.08
N ASN A 117 11.27 -6.45 7.14
CA ASN A 117 10.72 -7.12 5.96
C ASN A 117 10.52 -6.15 4.78
N ASN A 118 10.12 -6.68 3.62
CA ASN A 118 9.92 -5.88 2.41
C ASN A 118 8.74 -4.91 2.50
N ASP A 119 7.69 -5.25 3.25
CA ASP A 119 6.50 -4.41 3.36
C ASP A 119 6.83 -3.14 4.15
N TYR A 120 7.48 -3.27 5.30
CA TYR A 120 7.95 -2.12 6.08
C TYR A 120 9.05 -1.33 5.38
N TYR A 121 9.84 -1.97 4.50
CA TYR A 121 10.74 -1.25 3.61
C TYR A 121 9.96 -0.33 2.65
N CYS A 122 8.87 -0.79 2.06
CA CYS A 122 8.01 0.07 1.23
C CYS A 122 7.28 1.13 2.08
N THR A 123 6.75 0.75 3.25
CA THR A 123 6.06 1.67 4.15
C THR A 123 6.98 2.80 4.62
N ILE A 124 8.22 2.53 5.02
CA ILE A 124 9.12 3.60 5.45
C ILE A 124 9.44 4.57 4.31
N HIS A 125 9.56 4.10 3.06
CA HIS A 125 9.74 4.97 1.90
C HIS A 125 8.49 5.80 1.60
N HIS A 126 7.30 5.22 1.76
CA HIS A 126 6.05 5.95 1.65
C HIS A 126 5.97 7.08 2.69
N GLU A 127 6.20 6.76 3.97
CA GLU A 127 6.16 7.76 5.05
C GLU A 127 7.26 8.81 4.91
N MET A 128 8.46 8.44 4.47
CA MET A 128 9.53 9.41 4.18
C MET A 128 9.18 10.31 2.99
N GLY A 129 8.39 9.83 2.03
CA GLY A 129 7.84 10.66 0.95
C GLY A 129 6.98 11.81 1.46
N HIS A 130 6.16 11.55 2.49
CA HIS A 130 5.40 12.61 3.18
C HIS A 130 6.33 13.63 3.85
N ILE A 131 7.39 13.17 4.51
CA ILE A 131 8.38 14.07 5.16
C ILE A 131 9.10 14.95 4.14
N GLU A 132 9.53 14.38 3.02
CA GLU A 132 10.10 15.16 1.89
C GLU A 132 9.11 16.22 1.40
N TYR A 133 7.84 15.86 1.29
CA TYR A 133 6.79 16.78 0.89
C TYR A 133 6.65 17.94 1.89
N TYR A 134 6.65 17.65 3.19
CA TYR A 134 6.61 18.66 4.27
C TYR A 134 7.83 19.61 4.19
N MET A 135 9.02 19.05 4.06
CA MET A 135 10.26 19.81 3.91
C MET A 135 10.27 20.68 2.64
N SER A 136 9.58 20.25 1.58
CA SER A 136 9.57 20.96 0.29
C SER A 136 8.80 22.29 0.34
N TYR A 137 7.71 22.35 1.10
CA TYR A 137 6.91 23.57 1.25
C TYR A 137 7.27 24.38 2.50
N ASP A 138 7.98 23.78 3.47
CA ASP A 138 8.37 24.47 4.70
C ASP A 138 9.15 25.75 4.38
N LYS A 139 8.73 26.85 5.01
CA LYS A 139 9.24 28.22 4.81
C LYS A 139 9.11 28.79 3.40
N ARG A 140 8.58 28.04 2.44
CA ARG A 140 8.35 28.49 1.05
C ARG A 140 6.89 28.81 0.77
N GLN A 141 5.97 28.20 1.51
CA GLN A 141 4.54 28.46 1.42
C GLN A 141 4.02 29.13 2.70
N PRO A 142 3.04 30.06 2.59
CA PRO A 142 2.29 30.52 3.75
C PRO A 142 1.62 29.34 4.46
N PHE A 143 1.45 29.43 5.78
CA PHE A 143 0.90 28.36 6.62
C PHE A 143 -0.39 27.73 6.05
N ALA A 144 -1.31 28.55 5.53
CA ALA A 144 -2.57 28.08 4.94
C ALA A 144 -2.42 27.20 3.67
N PHE A 145 -1.23 27.14 3.07
CA PHE A 145 -0.92 26.36 1.86
C PHE A 145 0.14 25.27 2.12
N GLN A 146 0.44 24.97 3.39
CA GLN A 146 1.34 23.90 3.80
C GLN A 146 0.59 22.56 3.85
N ASP A 147 0.03 22.15 2.72
CA ASP A 147 -0.67 20.88 2.55
C ASP A 147 -0.48 20.36 1.11
N GLY A 148 -0.85 19.11 0.86
CA GLY A 148 -0.96 18.55 -0.48
C GLY A 148 -1.94 19.38 -1.33
N ALA A 149 -1.67 19.48 -2.64
CA ALA A 149 -2.62 20.13 -3.56
C ALA A 149 -4.03 19.53 -3.50
N ASN A 150 -4.10 18.24 -3.13
CA ASN A 150 -5.26 17.56 -2.61
C ASN A 150 -4.76 16.37 -1.78
N SER A 151 -5.65 15.72 -1.03
CA SER A 151 -5.30 14.58 -0.18
C SER A 151 -4.61 13.42 -0.90
N LYS A 152 -4.79 13.25 -2.22
CA LYS A 152 -4.15 12.18 -3.00
C LYS A 152 -2.77 12.53 -3.53
N LEU A 153 -2.43 13.81 -3.66
CA LEU A 153 -1.12 14.22 -4.17
C LEU A 153 -0.01 13.95 -3.15
N LEU A 154 -0.38 13.99 -1.86
CA LEU A 154 0.48 13.61 -0.75
C LEU A 154 0.80 12.09 -0.77
N GLU A 155 -0.11 11.27 -1.28
CA GLU A 155 -0.01 9.80 -1.32
C GLU A 155 0.85 9.24 -2.48
N ILE A 156 1.47 10.09 -3.31
CA ILE A 156 2.25 9.62 -4.46
C ILE A 156 3.53 8.93 -3.99
N GLN A 157 3.54 7.60 -4.03
CA GLN A 157 4.71 6.79 -3.74
C GLN A 157 5.83 7.02 -4.77
N LEU A 158 6.89 7.70 -4.34
CA LEU A 158 8.13 7.94 -5.11
C LEU A 158 8.87 6.66 -5.53
N GLN A 159 8.53 5.52 -4.91
CA GLN A 159 9.28 4.26 -5.01
C GLN A 159 9.24 3.61 -6.40
N TYR A 160 8.10 3.67 -7.10
CA TYR A 160 7.96 2.99 -8.40
C TYR A 160 8.77 3.64 -9.54
N LEU A 161 8.98 4.96 -9.45
CA LEU A 161 9.83 5.71 -10.39
C LEU A 161 11.30 5.28 -10.32
N GLN A 162 11.78 4.86 -9.15
CA GLN A 162 13.15 4.39 -8.95
C GLN A 162 13.39 3.01 -9.58
N LEU A 163 12.47 2.05 -9.38
CA LEU A 163 12.61 0.70 -9.95
C LEU A 163 12.66 0.69 -11.48
N ILE A 164 11.89 1.57 -12.13
CA ILE A 164 11.89 1.74 -13.60
C ILE A 164 13.19 2.41 -14.06
N ARG A 165 13.69 3.43 -13.35
CA ARG A 165 14.92 4.15 -13.70
C ARG A 165 16.20 3.31 -13.53
N LEU A 166 16.17 2.30 -12.68
CA LEU A 166 17.36 1.49 -12.36
C LEU A 166 17.73 0.45 -13.44
N GLY A 167 17.05 0.42 -14.59
CA GLY A 167 17.47 -0.37 -15.75
C GLY A 167 17.28 -1.88 -15.61
N PHE A 168 16.56 -2.35 -14.59
CA PHE A 168 16.31 -3.78 -14.34
C PHE A 168 15.38 -4.46 -15.38
N LEU A 169 14.92 -3.72 -16.38
CA LEU A 169 14.07 -4.19 -17.48
C LEU A 169 14.82 -4.38 -18.80
N GLU A 170 16.16 -4.43 -18.80
CA GLU A 170 16.93 -4.74 -20.01
C GLU A 170 17.66 -6.09 -19.88
N GLN A 171 16.98 -7.20 -20.23
CA GLN A 171 17.50 -8.25 -21.14
C GLN A 171 16.58 -9.50 -21.29
N THR A 172 16.40 -9.86 -22.56
CA THR A 172 15.55 -10.83 -23.29
C THR A 172 15.10 -12.15 -22.62
N ALA A 173 13.87 -12.57 -22.96
CA ALA A 173 13.13 -13.80 -22.59
C ALA A 173 12.85 -14.04 -21.10
N VAL A 174 13.88 -14.04 -20.24
CA VAL A 174 13.72 -13.94 -18.77
C VAL A 174 12.92 -12.68 -18.44
N HIS A 175 13.11 -11.62 -19.24
CA HIS A 175 12.34 -10.39 -19.16
C HIS A 175 10.82 -10.58 -19.22
N ARG A 176 10.26 -11.41 -20.11
CA ARG A 176 8.80 -11.45 -20.27
C ARG A 176 8.12 -12.15 -19.09
N HIS A 177 8.63 -13.31 -18.67
CA HIS A 177 8.09 -14.02 -17.52
C HIS A 177 8.29 -13.20 -16.24
N TYR A 178 9.48 -12.61 -16.07
CA TYR A 178 9.75 -11.69 -14.96
C TYR A 178 8.83 -10.47 -14.98
N GLN A 179 8.63 -9.83 -16.14
CA GLN A 179 7.71 -8.69 -16.30
C GLN A 179 6.27 -9.08 -15.94
N ILE A 180 5.79 -10.24 -16.38
CA ILE A 180 4.45 -10.70 -16.04
C ILE A 180 4.34 -10.94 -14.52
N ASN A 181 5.33 -11.58 -13.91
CA ASN A 181 5.40 -11.77 -12.47
C ASN A 181 5.43 -10.41 -11.73
N PHE A 182 6.19 -9.44 -12.22
CA PHE A 182 6.31 -8.11 -11.64
C PHE A 182 5.00 -7.33 -11.75
N LEU A 183 4.40 -7.31 -12.95
CA LEU A 183 3.11 -6.66 -13.20
C LEU A 183 1.98 -7.30 -12.41
N LEU A 184 2.01 -8.63 -12.23
CA LEU A 184 1.03 -9.30 -11.38
C LEU A 184 1.20 -8.87 -9.91
N ARG A 185 2.43 -8.88 -9.37
CA ARG A 185 2.68 -8.40 -8.01
C ARG A 185 2.16 -6.98 -7.83
N LEU A 186 2.46 -6.10 -8.79
CA LEU A 186 1.96 -4.72 -8.80
C LEU A 186 0.43 -4.66 -8.88
N ALA A 187 -0.21 -5.49 -9.69
CA ALA A 187 -1.66 -5.53 -9.82
C ALA A 187 -2.34 -6.02 -8.53
N LEU A 188 -1.78 -7.02 -7.86
CA LEU A 188 -2.26 -7.52 -6.57
C LEU A 188 -2.17 -6.46 -5.46
N GLU A 189 -1.28 -5.48 -5.60
CA GLU A 189 -1.18 -4.35 -4.67
C GLU A 189 -2.07 -3.17 -5.09
N LYS A 190 -1.97 -2.74 -6.36
CA LYS A 190 -2.58 -1.48 -6.84
C LYS A 190 -3.97 -1.66 -7.40
N VAL A 191 -4.17 -2.67 -8.24
CA VAL A 191 -5.47 -2.89 -8.91
C VAL A 191 -6.47 -3.49 -7.92
N ALA A 192 -6.04 -4.43 -7.07
CA ALA A 192 -6.88 -5.01 -6.02
C ALA A 192 -7.37 -3.97 -5.00
N PHE A 193 -6.57 -2.93 -4.72
CA PHE A 193 -6.91 -1.86 -3.78
C PHE A 193 -7.98 -0.88 -4.30
N LEU A 194 -8.14 -0.74 -5.61
CA LEU A 194 -9.09 0.20 -6.21
C LEU A 194 -10.56 -0.04 -5.78
N PRO A 195 -11.13 -1.25 -5.89
CA PRO A 195 -12.50 -1.49 -5.42
C PRO A 195 -12.61 -1.35 -3.91
N PHE A 196 -11.63 -1.81 -3.12
CA PHE A 196 -11.62 -1.66 -1.68
C PHE A 196 -11.71 -0.18 -1.26
N SER A 197 -10.81 0.66 -1.79
CA SER A 197 -10.81 2.10 -1.51
C SER A 197 -12.11 2.79 -1.93
N TYR A 198 -12.67 2.41 -3.09
CA TYR A 198 -13.95 2.91 -3.55
C TYR A 198 -15.11 2.51 -2.63
N VAL A 199 -15.16 1.25 -2.18
CA VAL A 199 -16.17 0.75 -1.24
C VAL A 199 -16.09 1.47 0.09
N MET A 200 -14.89 1.68 0.63
CA MET A 200 -14.67 2.40 1.89
C MET A 200 -15.28 3.80 1.86
N ASP A 201 -14.94 4.59 0.83
CA ASP A 201 -15.46 5.96 0.71
C ASP A 201 -16.95 5.99 0.39
N LYS A 202 -17.42 5.09 -0.47
CA LYS A 202 -18.85 4.96 -0.80
C LYS A 202 -19.68 4.59 0.42
N TYR A 203 -19.19 3.66 1.23
CA TYR A 203 -19.83 3.26 2.48
C TYR A 203 -19.95 4.46 3.42
N ARG A 204 -18.84 5.16 3.68
CA ARG A 204 -18.83 6.37 4.54
C ARG A 204 -19.78 7.45 4.02
N PHE A 205 -19.77 7.70 2.71
CA PHE A 205 -20.65 8.69 2.09
C PHE A 205 -22.14 8.34 2.24
N LEU A 206 -22.50 7.06 2.19
CA LEU A 206 -23.88 6.61 2.42
C LEU A 206 -24.31 6.73 3.89
N LEU A 207 -23.36 6.68 4.82
CA LEU A 207 -23.66 6.78 6.25
C LEU A 207 -23.84 8.20 6.75
N PHE A 208 -22.97 9.13 6.36
CA PHE A 208 -22.93 10.47 6.96
C PHE A 208 -24.24 11.27 6.89
N PRO A 209 -25.05 11.22 5.82
CA PRO A 209 -26.29 11.99 5.77
C PRO A 209 -27.41 11.48 6.71
N ASN A 210 -27.46 10.17 7.01
CA ASN A 210 -28.60 9.51 7.67
C ASN A 210 -28.17 8.53 8.78
N GLN A 211 -27.14 8.89 9.55
CA GLN A 211 -26.48 8.00 10.53
C GLN A 211 -27.42 7.40 11.59
N SER A 212 -28.49 8.10 11.99
CA SER A 212 -29.45 7.62 12.99
C SER A 212 -30.34 6.48 12.48
N ASP A 213 -30.69 6.49 11.20
CA ASP A 213 -31.77 5.65 10.66
C ASP A 213 -31.26 4.28 10.18
N ARG A 214 -29.94 4.13 9.99
CA ARG A 214 -29.31 2.93 9.42
C ARG A 214 -28.39 2.18 10.38
N GLN A 215 -28.44 2.45 11.69
CA GLN A 215 -27.58 1.77 12.67
C GLN A 215 -27.72 0.24 12.61
N ASN A 216 -28.92 -0.27 12.34
CA ASN A 216 -29.17 -1.71 12.24
C ASN A 216 -28.73 -2.32 10.90
N GLU A 217 -28.39 -1.50 9.90
CA GLU A 217 -28.05 -1.92 8.54
C GLU A 217 -26.58 -1.72 8.20
N LEU A 218 -25.77 -1.19 9.12
CA LEU A 218 -24.36 -0.86 8.88
C LEU A 218 -23.59 -2.04 8.28
N ASN A 219 -23.70 -3.21 8.92
CA ASN A 219 -22.97 -4.39 8.48
C ASN A 219 -23.52 -4.99 7.18
N SER A 220 -24.84 -5.00 6.98
CA SER A 220 -25.42 -5.53 5.74
C SER A 220 -25.03 -4.66 4.54
N VAL A 221 -25.12 -3.33 4.67
CA VAL A 221 -24.71 -2.38 3.62
C VAL A 221 -23.22 -2.52 3.31
N TRP A 222 -22.38 -2.73 4.33
CA TRP A 222 -20.95 -2.99 4.14
C TRP A 222 -20.70 -4.23 3.28
N TRP A 223 -21.33 -5.36 3.61
CA TRP A 223 -21.16 -6.61 2.85
C TRP A 223 -21.78 -6.54 1.45
N ASP A 224 -22.91 -5.86 1.28
CA ASP A 224 -23.53 -5.67 -0.04
C ASP A 224 -22.62 -4.89 -0.99
N LEU A 225 -21.92 -3.86 -0.47
CA LEU A 225 -20.94 -3.12 -1.24
C LEU A 225 -19.71 -3.98 -1.55
N HIS A 226 -19.22 -4.77 -0.59
CA HIS A 226 -18.09 -5.66 -0.81
C HIS A 226 -18.33 -6.79 -1.80
N ILE A 227 -19.55 -7.33 -1.85
CA ILE A 227 -19.91 -8.36 -2.84
C ILE A 227 -20.03 -7.73 -4.23
N LYS A 228 -20.45 -6.46 -4.30
CA LYS A 228 -20.71 -5.76 -5.55
C LYS A 228 -19.44 -5.27 -6.27
N TYR A 229 -18.37 -4.97 -5.53
CA TYR A 229 -17.15 -4.32 -6.04
C TYR A 229 -15.90 -5.12 -5.71
#